data_AF-A0A662KYF4-F1
#
_entry.id   AF-A0A662KYF4-F1
#
_cell.length_a   1.000
_cell.length_b   1.000
_cell.length_c   1.000
_cell.angle_alpha   90.00
_cell.angle_beta   90.00
_cell.angle_gamma   90.00
#
_symmetry.space_group_name_H-M   'P 1'
#
loop_
_entity.id
_entity.type
_entity.pdbx_description
1 polymer ?
#
loop_
_entity_poly.entity_id
_entity_poly.type
_entity_poly.pdbx_seq_one_letter_code
_entity_poly.pdbx_strand_id
1 'polypeptide(L)' 'MLTTVTTTTTTTVVALGQAAVFGAVSTVVLIVLLILKELASASEGQKASTLGKIASVAINSLLFVFMTIVAVKVLEVL' A
#
# COMPACT_ATOMS: atom_id res chain seq x y z
N MET A 1 25.58 -15.35 -22.87
CA MET A 1 25.45 -15.52 -21.41
C MET A 1 25.65 -14.21 -20.64
N LEU A 2 26.71 -13.43 -20.88
CA LEU A 2 26.93 -12.15 -20.20
C LEU A 2 25.77 -11.14 -20.36
N THR A 3 25.28 -10.95 -21.59
CA THR A 3 24.13 -10.08 -21.88
C THR A 3 22.88 -10.50 -21.13
N THR A 4 22.58 -11.81 -21.08
CA THR A 4 21.44 -12.34 -20.33
C THR A 4 21.56 -12.03 -18.84
N VAL A 5 22.73 -12.29 -18.23
CA VAL A 5 22.98 -12.00 -16.81
C VAL A 5 22.87 -10.50 -16.52
N THR A 6 23.41 -9.64 -17.38
CA THR A 6 23.29 -8.20 -17.23
C THR A 6 21.83 -7.73 -17.36
N THR A 7 21.06 -8.31 -18.29
CA THR A 7 19.64 -7.99 -18.47
C THR A 7 18.78 -8.49 -17.32
N THR A 8 18.99 -9.71 -16.80
CA THR A 8 18.27 -10.17 -15.60
C THR A 8 18.64 -9.36 -14.37
N THR A 9 19.92 -9.02 -14.19
CA THR A 9 20.35 -8.23 -13.01
C THR A 9 19.80 -6.81 -13.02
N THR A 10 19.74 -6.15 -14.19
CA THR A 10 19.16 -4.81 -14.31
C THR A 10 17.65 -4.82 -14.14
N THR A 11 16.94 -5.81 -14.70
CA THR A 11 15.49 -5.92 -14.55
C THR A 11 15.07 -6.24 -13.11
N THR A 12 15.81 -7.08 -12.38
CA THR A 12 15.51 -7.38 -10.97
C THR A 12 15.75 -6.17 -10.06
N VAL A 13 16.83 -5.41 -10.25
CA VAL A 13 17.11 -4.23 -9.42
C VAL A 13 16.07 -3.13 -9.63
N VAL A 14 15.63 -2.90 -10.87
CA VAL A 14 14.57 -1.92 -11.18
C VAL A 14 13.23 -2.34 -10.55
N ALA A 15 12.86 -3.62 -10.64
CA ALA A 15 11.62 -4.14 -10.06
C ALA A 15 11.59 -4.04 -8.52
N LEU A 16 12.72 -4.33 -7.86
CA LEU A 16 12.87 -4.17 -6.40
C LEU A 16 12.73 -2.71 -5.97
N GLY A 17 13.32 -1.78 -6.73
CA GLY A 17 13.22 -0.35 -6.46
C GLY A 17 11.78 0.17 -6.54
N GLN A 18 11.04 -0.19 -7.59
CA GLN A 18 9.64 0.24 -7.74
C GLN A 18 8.74 -0.33 -6.64
N ALA A 19 8.91 -1.61 -6.29
CA ALA A 19 8.06 -2.23 -5.28
C ALA A 19 8.28 -1.66 -3.86
N ALA A 20 9.51 -1.25 -3.54
CA ALA A 20 9.80 -0.54 -2.29
C ALA A 20 9.05 0.80 -2.22
N VAL A 21 9.01 1.55 -3.33
CA VAL A 21 8.27 2.82 -3.42
C VAL A 21 6.77 2.60 -3.25
N PHE A 22 6.18 1.60 -3.93
CA PHE A 22 4.75 1.28 -3.77
C PHE A 22 4.40 0.86 -2.33
N GLY A 23 5.26 0.08 -1.66
CA GLY A 23 5.08 -0.26 -0.25
C GLY A 23 5.11 0.97 0.67
N ALA A 24 6.08 1.85 0.48
CA ALA A 24 6.20 3.08 1.26
C ALA A 24 4.99 4.02 1.04
N VAL A 25 4.61 4.26 -0.23
CA VAL A 25 3.46 5.10 -0.58
C VAL A 25 2.16 4.51 -0.01
N SER A 26 1.93 3.20 -0.16
CA SER A 26 0.76 2.53 0.40
C SER A 26 0.66 2.71 1.91
N THR A 27 1.79 2.65 2.61
CA THR A 27 1.84 2.82 4.07
C THR A 27 1.47 4.24 4.48
N VAL A 28 2.03 5.25 3.80
CA VAL A 28 1.70 6.66 4.07
C VAL A 28 0.22 6.93 3.82
N VAL A 29 -0.34 6.43 2.71
CA VAL A 29 -1.76 6.60 2.39
C VAL A 29 -2.65 5.91 3.43
N LEU A 30 -2.30 4.71 3.91
CA LEU A 30 -3.01 4.03 5.00
C LEU A 30 -3.04 4.89 6.27
N ILE A 31 -1.90 5.44 6.67
CA ILE A 31 -1.80 6.29 7.86
C ILE A 31 -2.71 7.52 7.71
N VAL A 32 -2.68 8.20 6.57
CA VAL A 32 -3.53 9.38 6.32
C VAL A 32 -5.01 9.02 6.35
N LEU A 33 -5.43 7.93 5.68
CA LEU A 33 -6.83 7.48 5.70
C LEU A 33 -7.29 7.07 7.10
N LEU A 34 -6.43 6.45 7.91
CA LEU A 34 -6.73 6.13 9.30
C LEU A 34 -6.96 7.40 10.12
N ILE A 35 -6.07 8.39 10.01
CA ILE A 35 -6.23 9.68 10.70
C ILE A 35 -7.54 10.34 10.29
N LEU A 36 -7.86 10.37 8.99
CA LEU A 36 -9.13 10.93 8.49
C LEU A 36 -10.36 10.16 9.00
N LYS A 37 -10.29 8.82 9.10
CA LYS A 37 -11.38 8.01 9.66
C LYS A 37 -11.60 8.31 11.15
N GLU A 38 -10.53 8.36 11.93
CA GLU A 38 -10.60 8.66 13.38
C GLU A 38 -11.13 10.09 13.60
N LEU A 39 -10.68 11.06 12.81
CA LEU A 39 -11.14 12.45 12.90
C LEU A 39 -12.61 12.61 12.45
N ALA A 40 -13.01 11.90 11.41
CA ALA A 40 -14.41 11.87 10.96
C ALA A 40 -15.31 11.13 11.96
N SER A 41 -14.80 10.10 12.64
CA SER A 41 -15.52 9.39 13.70
C SER A 41 -15.67 10.24 14.97
N ALA A 42 -14.73 11.15 15.24
CA ALA A 42 -14.83 12.11 16.34
C ALA A 42 -15.78 13.28 16.05
N SER A 43 -16.20 13.46 14.79
CA SER A 43 -17.12 14.53 14.40
C SER A 43 -18.56 13.99 14.31
N GLU A 44 -19.45 14.47 15.19
CA GLU A 44 -20.87 14.08 15.25
C GLU A 44 -21.73 14.59 14.07
N GLY A 45 -21.11 15.17 13.04
CA GLY A 45 -21.81 15.66 11.85
C GLY A 45 -22.25 14.53 10.91
N GLN A 46 -23.47 14.62 10.38
CA GLN A 46 -24.01 13.63 9.42
C GLN A 46 -23.12 13.43 8.19
N LYS A 47 -22.40 14.47 7.75
CA LYS A 47 -21.40 14.39 6.66
C LYS A 47 -20.13 13.64 7.08
N ALA A 48 -19.70 13.77 8.33
CA ALA A 48 -18.54 13.09 8.87
C ALA A 48 -18.79 11.58 9.07
N SER A 49 -20.03 11.20 9.41
CA SER A 49 -20.42 9.78 9.46
C SER A 49 -20.29 9.08 8.09
N THR A 50 -20.69 9.74 7.00
CA THR A 50 -20.53 9.19 5.65
C THR A 50 -19.07 9.11 5.22
N LEU A 51 -18.26 10.12 5.56
CA LEU A 51 -16.81 10.07 5.34
C LEU A 51 -16.16 8.94 6.13
N GLY A 52 -16.57 8.69 7.38
CA GLY A 52 -16.08 7.58 8.19
C GLY A 52 -16.38 6.21 7.58
N LYS A 53 -17.57 6.02 7.01
CA LYS A 53 -17.95 4.80 6.28
C LYS A 53 -17.11 4.59 5.01
N ILE A 54 -16.96 5.62 4.20
CA ILE A 54 -16.16 5.56 2.97
C ILE A 54 -14.69 5.30 3.31
N ALA A 55 -14.15 5.99 4.32
CA ALA A 55 -12.80 5.77 4.82
C ALA A 55 -12.62 4.33 5.32
N SER A 56 -13.61 3.76 6.02
CA SER A 56 -13.55 2.38 6.48
C SER A 56 -13.48 1.36 5.33
N VAL A 57 -14.28 1.54 4.28
CA VAL A 57 -14.21 0.69 3.07
C VAL A 57 -12.86 0.87 2.34
N ALA A 58 -12.38 2.11 2.23
CA ALA A 58 -11.10 2.42 1.61
C ALA A 58 -9.93 1.80 2.40
N ILE A 59 -9.95 1.86 3.73
CA ILE A 59 -8.95 1.24 4.61
C ILE A 59 -8.93 -0.27 4.42
N ASN A 60 -10.10 -0.93 4.38
CA ASN A 60 -10.16 -2.38 4.23
C ASN A 60 -9.60 -2.83 2.87
N SER A 61 -9.95 -2.12 1.80
CA SER A 61 -9.38 -2.35 0.46
C SER A 61 -7.87 -2.10 0.42
N LEU A 62 -7.40 -1.01 1.05
CA LEU A 62 -5.99 -0.65 1.04
C LEU A 62 -5.13 -1.58 1.92
N LEU A 63 -5.66 -2.07 3.03
CA LEU A 63 -5.04 -3.13 3.84
C LEU A 63 -4.91 -4.44 3.05
N PHE A 64 -5.92 -4.80 2.26
CA PHE A 64 -5.86 -5.98 1.40
C PHE A 64 -4.75 -5.86 0.35
N VAL A 65 -4.62 -4.69 -0.29
CA VAL A 65 -3.53 -4.41 -1.24
C VAL A 65 -2.17 -4.49 -0.55
N PHE A 66 -2.02 -3.85 0.63
CA PHE A 66 -0.78 -3.90 1.40
C PHE A 66 -0.39 -5.34 1.76
N MET A 67 -1.35 -6.14 2.22
CA MET A 67 -1.12 -7.55 2.57
C MET A 67 -0.72 -8.39 1.35
N THR A 68 -1.30 -8.11 0.19
CA THR A 68 -0.93 -8.78 -1.08
C THR A 68 0.51 -8.43 -1.49
N ILE A 69 0.90 -7.15 -1.38
CA ILE A 69 2.28 -6.71 -1.67
C ILE A 69 3.27 -7.40 -0.74
N VAL A 70 2.97 -7.44 0.57
CA VAL A 70 3.83 -8.12 1.56
C VAL A 70 3.92 -9.61 1.25
N ALA A 71 2.80 -10.29 0.94
CA ALA A 71 2.81 -11.70 0.60
C ALA A 71 3.67 -12.00 -0.64
N VAL A 72 3.56 -11.20 -1.70
CA VAL A 72 4.41 -11.32 -2.90
C VAL A 72 5.89 -11.11 -2.55
N LYS A 73 6.19 -10.13 -1.70
CA LYS A 73 7.58 -9.85 -1.27
C LYS A 73 8.17 -10.96 -0.42
N VAL A 74 7.39 -11.56 0.46
CA VAL A 74 7.83 -12.72 1.25
C VAL A 74 8.05 -13.93 0.35
N LEU A 75 7.18 -14.16 -0.65
CA LEU A 75 7.34 -15.23 -1.63
C LEU A 75 8.56 -15.03 -2.53
N GLU A 76 8.91 -13.78 -2.85
CA GLU A 76 10.13 -13.44 -3.62
C GLU A 76 11.41 -13.73 -2.84
N VAL A 77 11.36 -13.67 -1.50
CA VAL A 77 12.54 -13.90 -0.63
C VAL A 77 12.74 -15.37 -0.30
N LEU A 78 11.68 -16.19 -0.35
CA LEU A 78 11.70 -17.64 -0.12
C LEU A 78 12.19 -18.41 -1.36
#